data_AF-A0A0F9BJK5-F1
#
_entry.id   AF-A0A0F9BJK5-F1
#
_cell.length_a   1.000
_cell.length_b   1.000
_cell.length_c   1.000
_cell.angle_alpha   90.00
_cell.angle_beta   90.00
_cell.angle_gamma   90.00
#
_symmetry.space_group_name_H-M   'P 1'
#
loop_
_entity.id
_entity.type
_entity.pdbx_description
1 polymer ?
#
loop_
_entity_poly.entity_id
_entity_poly.type
_entity_poly.pdbx_seq_one_letter_code
_entity_poly.pdbx_strand_id
1 'polypeptide(L)' 'MEKNGGGKDMTLRVLSLGWGVQSWTLAAMIALKELPPIDYAIHADTTHEMSNTYALAAKWTPWLE' A
#
# COMPACT_ATOMS: atom_id res chain seq x y z
N MET A 1 31.24 -8.77 4.45
CA MET A 1 30.50 -9.04 3.20
C MET A 1 29.93 -10.45 3.33
N GLU A 2 28.68 -10.58 3.75
CA GLU A 2 28.01 -11.87 3.79
C GLU A 2 26.98 -11.88 2.66
N LYS A 3 27.31 -12.60 1.58
CA LYS A 3 26.32 -13.05 0.60
C LYS A 3 25.83 -14.40 1.08
N ASN A 4 24.62 -14.48 1.62
CA ASN A 4 23.95 -15.73 1.93
C ASN A 4 22.46 -15.63 1.55
N GLY A 5 22.05 -16.49 0.61
CA GLY A 5 20.69 -17.03 0.54
C GLY A 5 19.68 -16.30 -0.34
N GLY A 6 19.50 -16.79 -1.57
CA GLY A 6 18.28 -16.58 -2.37
C GLY A 6 17.07 -17.30 -1.79
N GLY A 7 16.74 -17.02 -0.54
CA GLY A 7 15.47 -17.41 0.09
C GLY A 7 14.49 -16.27 -0.10
N LYS A 8 13.28 -16.57 -0.61
CA LYS A 8 12.17 -15.61 -0.64
C LYS A 8 11.99 -15.07 0.78
N ASP A 9 12.09 -13.76 0.96
CA ASP A 9 11.82 -13.11 2.24
C ASP A 9 10.39 -13.46 2.68
N MET A 10 10.28 -14.21 3.77
CA MET A 10 9.02 -14.74 4.32
C MET A 10 8.35 -13.74 5.26
N THR A 11 8.89 -12.51 5.39
CA THR A 11 8.33 -11.49 6.26
C THR A 11 7.04 -10.94 5.67
N LEU A 12 5.93 -11.14 6.37
CA LEU A 12 4.65 -10.52 6.04
C LEU A 12 4.78 -8.99 6.07
N ARG A 13 4.48 -8.34 4.95
CA ARG A 13 4.49 -6.88 4.83
C ARG A 13 3.09 -6.37 4.54
N VAL A 14 2.60 -5.50 5.43
CA VAL A 14 1.28 -4.91 5.30
C VAL A 14 1.38 -3.39 5.33
N LEU A 15 0.72 -2.72 4.39
CA LEU A 15 0.53 -1.28 4.42
C LEU A 15 -0.79 -0.93 5.11
N SER A 16 -0.72 -0.08 6.13
CA SER A 16 -1.91 0.61 6.65
C SER A 16 -2.27 1.75 5.67
N LEU A 17 -3.32 1.55 4.88
CA LEU A 17 -3.73 2.46 3.82
C LEU A 17 -4.93 3.30 4.27
N GLY A 18 -4.63 4.50 4.78
CA GLY A 18 -5.66 5.47 5.20
C GLY A 18 -6.19 6.35 4.06
N TRP A 19 -5.73 6.18 2.83
CA TRP A 19 -6.04 7.05 1.67
C TRP A 19 -5.69 8.54 1.83
N GLY A 20 -5.03 8.93 2.93
CA GLY A 20 -4.37 10.22 3.06
C GLY A 20 -3.13 10.31 2.16
N VAL A 21 -2.64 11.53 1.95
CA VAL A 21 -1.54 11.85 1.01
C VAL A 21 -0.35 10.90 1.17
N GLN A 22 0.13 10.69 2.38
CA GLN A 22 1.34 9.91 2.64
C GLN A 22 1.14 8.41 2.41
N SER A 23 0.09 7.82 2.97
CA SER A 23 -0.21 6.39 2.77
C SER A 23 -0.52 6.08 1.32
N TRP A 24 -1.18 7.00 0.61
CA TRP A 24 -1.41 6.89 -0.82
C TRP A 24 -0.11 6.98 -1.62
N THR A 25 0.80 7.91 -1.29
CA THR A 25 2.13 7.98 -1.92
C THR A 25 2.89 6.67 -1.78
N LEU A 26 2.89 6.06 -0.59
CA LEU A 26 3.53 4.74 -0.40
C LEU A 26 2.89 3.67 -1.29
N ALA A 27 1.55 3.58 -1.34
CA ALA A 27 0.86 2.64 -2.22
C ALA A 27 1.23 2.85 -3.70
N ALA A 28 1.27 4.10 -4.16
CA ALA A 28 1.63 4.44 -5.53
C ALA A 28 3.08 4.09 -5.86
N MET A 29 4.03 4.39 -4.95
CA MET A 29 5.44 4.02 -5.13
C MET A 29 5.64 2.50 -5.15
N ILE A 30 4.88 1.75 -4.36
CA ILE A 30 4.89 0.28 -4.39
C ILE A 30 4.34 -0.24 -5.72
N ALA A 31 3.21 0.30 -6.21
CA ALA A 31 2.64 -0.06 -7.52
C ALA A 31 3.58 0.25 -8.69
N LEU A 32 4.34 1.36 -8.60
CA LEU A 32 5.38 1.74 -9.54
C LEU A 32 6.70 0.96 -9.38
N LYS A 33 6.78 0.06 -8.40
CA LYS A 33 7.97 -0.75 -8.07
C LYS A 33 9.19 0.08 -7.63
N GLU A 34 8.95 1.28 -7.12
CA GLU A 34 9.99 2.13 -6.49
C GLU A 34 10.30 1.68 -5.06
N LEU A 35 9.32 1.03 -4.40
CA LEU A 35 9.47 0.41 -3.09
C LEU A 35 9.30 -1.11 -3.17
N PRO A 36 9.82 -1.89 -2.19
CA PRO A 36 9.59 -3.33 -2.12
C PRO A 36 8.10 -3.69 -2.12
N PRO A 37 7.72 -4.84 -2.71
CA PRO A 37 6.33 -5.29 -2.70
C PRO A 37 5.84 -5.60 -1.29
N ILE A 38 4.54 -5.45 -1.10
CA ILE A 38 3.80 -5.81 0.12
C ILE A 38 2.80 -6.92 -0.20
N ASP A 39 2.38 -7.66 0.82
CA ASP A 39 1.39 -8.73 0.66
C ASP A 39 -0.04 -8.17 0.68
N TYR A 40 -0.29 -7.16 1.52
CA TYR A 40 -1.61 -6.56 1.68
C TYR A 40 -1.54 -5.06 1.95
N ALA A 41 -2.54 -4.33 1.45
CA ALA A 41 -2.88 -3.00 1.94
C ALA A 41 -4.24 -3.08 2.65
N ILE A 42 -4.34 -2.54 3.86
CA ILE A 42 -5.55 -2.59 4.68
C ILE A 42 -6.05 -1.17 4.92
N HIS A 43 -7.31 -0.93 4.55
CA HIS A 43 -8.04 0.28 4.89
C HIS A 43 -9.04 -0.01 6.02
N ALA A 44 -8.94 0.72 7.13
CA ALA A 44 -9.87 0.64 8.25
C ALA A 44 -10.95 1.74 8.12
N ASP A 45 -11.98 1.47 7.33
CA ASP A 45 -13.06 2.44 7.07
C ASP A 45 -13.88 2.70 8.35
N THR A 46 -13.85 3.95 8.81
CA THR A 46 -14.59 4.41 10.00
C THR A 46 -16.01 4.88 9.68
N THR A 47 -16.38 4.93 8.40
CA THR A 47 -17.59 5.56 7.86
C THR A 47 -17.71 7.08 8.10
N HIS A 48 -16.64 7.72 8.59
CA HIS A 48 -16.60 9.15 8.94
C HIS A 48 -15.46 9.90 8.24
N GLU A 49 -14.88 9.32 7.19
CA GLU A 49 -13.87 9.99 6.37
C GLU A 49 -14.47 11.15 5.57
N MET A 50 -13.63 12.09 5.17
CA MET A 50 -14.07 13.13 4.23
C MET A 50 -14.52 12.49 2.91
N SER A 51 -15.55 13.05 2.27
CA SER A 51 -16.07 12.58 0.97
C SER A 51 -14.98 12.43 -0.10
N ASN A 52 -13.98 13.32 -0.07
CA ASN A 52 -12.86 13.28 -1.00
C ASN A 52 -11.94 12.07 -0.79
N THR A 53 -11.84 11.55 0.43
CA THR A 53 -11.09 10.32 0.73
C THR A 53 -11.74 9.14 0.01
N TYR A 54 -13.06 8.99 0.10
CA TYR A 54 -13.81 7.95 -0.62
C TYR A 54 -13.71 8.12 -2.14
N ALA A 55 -13.81 9.35 -2.65
CA ALA A 55 -13.66 9.61 -4.08
C ALA A 55 -12.27 9.26 -4.59
N LEU A 56 -11.22 9.56 -3.81
CA LEU A 56 -9.84 9.20 -4.13
C LEU A 56 -9.67 7.66 -4.12
N ALA A 57 -10.18 6.99 -3.09
CA ALA A 57 -10.15 5.54 -2.98
C ALA A 57 -10.83 4.86 -4.18
N ALA A 58 -12.06 5.28 -4.50
CA ALA A 58 -12.82 4.73 -5.63
C ALA A 58 -12.11 4.95 -6.98
N LYS A 59 -11.43 6.10 -7.15
CA LYS A 59 -10.70 6.41 -8.37
C LYS A 59 -9.47 5.51 -8.57
N TRP A 60 -8.74 5.22 -7.50
CA TRP A 60 -7.39 4.63 -7.62
C TRP A 60 -7.28 3.17 -7.21
N THR A 61 -8.23 2.63 -6.44
CA THR A 61 -8.24 1.20 -6.08
C THR A 61 -8.11 0.29 -7.31
N PRO A 62 -8.81 0.51 -8.44
CA PRO A 62 -8.68 -0.36 -9.62
C PRO A 62 -7.30 -0.36 -10.28
N TRP A 63 -6.45 0.62 -9.97
CA TRP A 63 -5.07 0.67 -10.48
C TRP A 63 -4.08 -0.01 -9.52
N LEU A 64 -4.44 -0.19 -8.24
CA LEU A 64 -3.63 -0.90 -7.25
C LEU A 64 -3.82 -2.42 -7.27
N GLU A 65 -4.94 -2.91 -7.81
CA GLU A 65 -5.29 -4.34 -7.95
C GLU A 65 -4.86 -4.91 -9.31
#